data_AF-A0A8B9R883-F1
#
_entry.id   AF-A0A8B9R883-F1
#
_cell.length_a   1.000
_cell.length_b   1.000
_cell.length_c   1.000
_cell.angle_alpha   90.00
_cell.angle_beta   90.00
_cell.angle_gamma   90.00
#
_symmetry.space_group_name_H-M   'P 1'
#
loop_
_entity.id
_entity.type
_entity.pdbx_description
1 polymer ?
#
loop_
_entity_poly.entity_id
_entity_poly.type
_entity_poly.pdbx_seq_one_letter_code
_entity_poly.pdbx_strand_id
1 'polypeptide(L)'
;SHTHRKPLQELPCLNENLEGSLLCMSQTKKKQRLRYGEENTPHEFIQHLSPPRKQPRLCGKGKENAFVLARRPRKSRESTAGLSWDSLPDELLLGILSRLSLQDLLRTSRVCKRWHRVAFDEFLWRSVDLVGKAQLDAELGQVLSAGVLRLRCPHVCIGQPSFKNTEPLRVNHMDLSGCTVQTSVLEDILSRCRRLQNLSLEGLELSDKILQYLAQNTELIRLNLCGSAGFSPDSLAEMLQSCTQLQELNVSWCDFSSEHVQAISNNISPNVTQLNISGYRQKMTMDDAKNLVERCPNLSVLDLSDSVLVTTDSFVFLQQMSSLRHLALSRCYQIHPAALIDFEKFTQLKTLEVFGLIQDSYLPILSKKLPHIQINTQPFSSVARPTSAGRKDRTLWGMHCRLAVNFRMY
;
A
#
# COMPACT_ATOMS: atom_id res chain seq x y z
N SER A 1 -29.56 12.83 -28.03
CA SER A 1 -29.36 11.80 -26.98
C SER A 1 -29.42 10.41 -27.61
N HIS A 2 -28.28 9.88 -28.05
CA HIS A 2 -28.19 8.51 -28.56
C HIS A 2 -27.23 7.71 -27.69
N THR A 3 -27.80 6.88 -26.81
CA THR A 3 -27.08 5.89 -26.02
C THR A 3 -26.81 4.67 -26.90
N HIS A 4 -25.61 4.61 -27.50
CA HIS A 4 -25.11 3.39 -28.12
C HIS A 4 -24.88 2.33 -27.03
N ARG A 5 -25.67 1.25 -27.07
CA ARG A 5 -25.38 0.02 -26.34
C ARG A 5 -24.19 -0.68 -27.00
N LYS A 6 -23.02 -0.59 -26.39
CA LYS A 6 -21.85 -1.37 -26.79
C LYS A 6 -21.97 -2.84 -26.33
N PRO A 7 -21.51 -3.82 -27.13
CA PRO A 7 -21.41 -5.22 -26.72
C PRO A 7 -20.39 -5.37 -25.57
N LEU A 8 -20.55 -6.42 -24.75
CA LEU A 8 -19.74 -6.71 -23.55
C LEU A 8 -18.21 -6.80 -23.81
N GLN A 9 -17.78 -6.90 -25.05
CA GLN A 9 -16.37 -6.96 -25.48
C GLN A 9 -15.71 -5.57 -25.58
N GLU A 10 -16.47 -4.47 -25.53
CA GLU A 10 -15.94 -3.09 -25.69
C GLU A 10 -16.00 -2.24 -24.40
N LEU A 11 -16.30 -2.85 -23.25
CA LEU A 11 -16.07 -2.19 -21.96
C LEU A 11 -14.57 -2.23 -21.68
N PRO A 12 -13.91 -1.12 -21.26
CA PRO A 12 -12.53 -1.19 -20.82
C PRO A 12 -12.46 -2.17 -19.63
N CYS A 13 -11.95 -3.37 -19.91
CA CYS A 13 -11.87 -4.46 -18.95
C CYS A 13 -10.55 -4.31 -18.20
N LEU A 14 -10.61 -4.42 -16.87
CA LEU A 14 -9.43 -4.58 -15.99
C LEU A 14 -8.39 -5.56 -16.53
N ASN A 15 -8.85 -6.56 -17.30
CA ASN A 15 -8.07 -7.74 -17.63
C ASN A 15 -7.00 -7.55 -18.71
N GLU A 16 -7.19 -6.70 -19.73
CA GLU A 16 -6.24 -6.67 -20.86
C GLU A 16 -4.85 -6.15 -20.45
N ASN A 17 -4.79 -5.20 -19.52
CA ASN A 17 -3.52 -4.63 -19.06
C ASN A 17 -2.96 -5.35 -17.81
N LEU A 18 -3.82 -5.84 -16.92
CA LEU A 18 -3.37 -6.71 -15.82
C LEU A 18 -2.81 -8.05 -16.34
N GLU A 19 -3.30 -8.57 -17.47
CA GLU A 19 -2.74 -9.72 -18.20
C GLU A 19 -1.59 -9.29 -19.15
N GLY A 20 -1.70 -8.17 -19.87
CA GLY A 20 -0.68 -7.68 -20.82
C GLY A 20 0.64 -7.29 -20.17
N SER A 21 0.60 -6.72 -18.96
CA SER A 21 1.80 -6.41 -18.15
C SER A 21 2.45 -7.67 -17.55
N LEU A 22 1.77 -8.83 -17.57
CA LEU A 22 2.31 -10.12 -17.10
C LEU A 22 3.03 -10.95 -18.18
N LEU A 23 3.00 -10.53 -19.45
CA LEU A 23 3.60 -11.28 -20.56
C LEU A 23 4.89 -10.66 -21.13
N CYS A 24 5.37 -9.53 -20.60
CA CYS A 24 6.60 -8.90 -21.11
C CYS A 24 7.86 -9.48 -20.45
N MET A 25 8.14 -10.77 -20.69
CA MET A 25 9.49 -11.33 -20.60
C MET A 25 9.65 -12.49 -21.59
N SER A 26 9.91 -12.17 -22.86
CA SER A 26 10.63 -13.09 -23.74
C SER A 26 11.39 -12.31 -24.82
N GLN A 27 12.70 -12.54 -24.79
CA GLN A 27 13.75 -12.18 -25.75
C GLN A 27 13.28 -11.93 -27.19
N THR A 28 13.77 -10.87 -27.83
CA THR A 28 14.26 -10.99 -29.22
C THR A 28 15.43 -10.06 -29.50
N LYS A 29 16.51 -10.69 -29.94
CA LYS A 29 17.74 -10.11 -30.47
C LYS A 29 17.44 -9.26 -31.72
N LYS A 30 18.24 -8.21 -31.89
CA LYS A 30 18.42 -7.45 -33.13
C LYS A 30 18.58 -8.37 -34.35
N LYS A 31 17.88 -8.06 -35.44
CA LYS A 31 18.44 -8.12 -36.81
C LYS A 31 17.70 -7.13 -37.73
N GLN A 32 18.47 -6.22 -38.30
CA GLN A 32 18.11 -5.34 -39.42
C GLN A 32 17.91 -6.14 -40.71
N ARG A 33 16.95 -5.77 -41.57
CA ARG A 33 17.19 -5.25 -42.94
C ARG A 33 15.89 -5.09 -43.78
N LEU A 34 15.76 -3.90 -44.36
CA LEU A 34 15.40 -3.51 -45.74
C LEU A 34 14.00 -3.77 -46.35
N ARG A 35 13.55 -2.73 -47.07
CA ARG A 35 12.34 -2.54 -47.89
C ARG A 35 12.39 -3.31 -49.23
N TYR A 36 11.24 -3.76 -49.74
CA TYR A 36 10.52 -3.33 -50.97
C TYR A 36 9.54 -4.43 -51.48
N GLY A 37 8.40 -4.02 -52.03
CA GLY A 37 7.81 -4.65 -53.24
C GLY A 37 6.63 -5.64 -53.11
N GLU A 38 5.45 -5.16 -53.53
CA GLU A 38 4.46 -5.80 -54.44
C GLU A 38 3.62 -7.04 -54.03
N GLU A 39 2.30 -6.81 -54.13
CA GLU A 39 1.19 -7.65 -54.61
C GLU A 39 1.29 -9.18 -54.54
N ASN A 40 0.26 -9.81 -53.93
CA ASN A 40 -0.61 -10.79 -54.59
C ASN A 40 -1.67 -11.37 -53.63
N THR A 41 -2.94 -11.01 -53.85
CA THR A 41 -4.13 -11.75 -53.39
C THR A 41 -4.45 -12.88 -54.35
N PRO A 42 -4.92 -14.04 -53.83
CA PRO A 42 -5.90 -14.83 -54.55
C PRO A 42 -7.24 -14.89 -53.80
N HIS A 43 -8.30 -14.45 -54.50
CA HIS A 43 -9.69 -14.80 -54.23
C HIS A 43 -9.89 -16.31 -54.40
N GLU A 44 -10.69 -16.95 -53.54
CA GLU A 44 -11.92 -17.66 -53.93
C GLU A 44 -12.59 -18.38 -52.75
N PHE A 45 -13.90 -18.63 -52.91
CA PHE A 45 -14.88 -19.31 -52.05
C PHE A 45 -15.60 -18.49 -50.96
N ILE A 46 -16.36 -17.50 -51.42
CA ILE A 46 -17.66 -17.17 -50.83
C ILE A 46 -18.74 -17.73 -51.74
N GLN A 47 -19.41 -18.82 -51.35
CA GLN A 47 -20.78 -19.10 -51.78
C GLN A 47 -21.61 -19.72 -50.65
N HIS A 48 -22.83 -19.20 -50.54
CA HIS A 48 -24.02 -19.73 -49.85
C HIS A 48 -24.21 -19.39 -48.37
N LEU A 49 -24.91 -18.27 -48.12
CA LEU A 49 -26.28 -18.25 -47.56
C LEU A 49 -26.73 -16.79 -47.35
N SER A 50 -27.67 -16.33 -48.18
CA SER A 50 -28.31 -15.02 -48.04
C SER A 50 -29.15 -14.95 -46.75
N PRO A 51 -29.18 -13.81 -46.02
CA PRO A 51 -30.09 -13.64 -44.89
C PRO A 51 -31.55 -13.53 -45.37
N PRO A 52 -32.53 -14.11 -44.64
CA PRO A 52 -33.92 -14.10 -45.07
C PRO A 52 -34.52 -12.68 -45.03
N ARG A 53 -35.28 -12.35 -46.08
CA ARG A 53 -36.04 -11.11 -46.22
C ARG A 53 -37.05 -10.95 -45.06
N LYS A 54 -37.03 -9.81 -44.38
CA LYS A 54 -38.07 -9.42 -43.42
C LYS A 54 -39.36 -9.12 -44.19
N GLN A 55 -40.38 -9.97 -44.04
CA GLN A 55 -41.75 -9.64 -44.42
C GLN A 55 -42.40 -8.80 -43.30
N PRO A 56 -43.04 -7.65 -43.60
CA PRO A 56 -43.89 -6.96 -42.64
C PRO A 56 -45.21 -7.73 -42.50
N ARG A 57 -45.58 -8.12 -41.28
CA ARG A 57 -46.92 -8.63 -40.98
C ARG A 57 -47.87 -7.44 -40.76
N LEU A 58 -48.94 -7.38 -41.55
CA LEU A 58 -50.09 -6.49 -41.35
C LEU A 58 -50.77 -6.85 -40.02
N CYS A 59 -50.89 -5.88 -39.12
CA CYS A 59 -51.67 -6.02 -37.88
C CYS A 59 -53.05 -5.40 -38.10
N GLY A 60 -54.10 -6.21 -37.92
CA GLY A 60 -55.49 -5.79 -38.00
C GLY A 60 -55.86 -4.80 -36.89
N LYS A 61 -56.77 -3.88 -37.21
CA LYS A 61 -57.33 -2.88 -36.29
C LYS A 61 -58.00 -3.54 -35.09
N GLY A 62 -57.68 -3.05 -33.90
CA GLY A 62 -58.43 -3.27 -32.66
C GLY A 62 -57.98 -2.22 -31.63
N LYS A 63 -58.89 -1.32 -31.26
CA LYS A 63 -58.65 -0.21 -30.34
C LYS A 63 -58.50 -0.70 -28.89
N GLU A 64 -57.86 0.18 -28.11
CA GLU A 64 -57.92 0.35 -26.66
C GLU A 64 -56.91 -0.35 -25.72
N ASN A 65 -56.23 0.53 -24.98
CA ASN A 65 -55.79 0.43 -23.58
C ASN A 65 -54.36 -0.04 -23.22
N ALA A 66 -53.78 0.80 -22.34
CA ALA A 66 -52.68 0.57 -21.40
C ALA A 66 -51.24 0.47 -21.95
N PHE A 67 -50.48 1.55 -21.78
CA PHE A 67 -49.01 1.51 -21.76
C PHE A 67 -48.53 0.73 -20.54
N VAL A 68 -48.50 -0.60 -20.63
CA VAL A 68 -47.77 -1.44 -19.68
C VAL A 68 -46.38 -1.69 -20.27
N LEU A 69 -45.34 -1.18 -19.61
CA LEU A 69 -43.95 -1.59 -19.83
C LEU A 69 -43.78 -3.04 -19.34
N ALA A 70 -44.30 -4.00 -20.09
CA ALA A 70 -44.07 -5.41 -19.82
C ALA A 70 -42.61 -5.73 -20.14
N ARG A 71 -41.80 -6.02 -19.10
CA ARG A 71 -40.49 -6.64 -19.29
C ARG A 71 -40.70 -7.95 -20.04
N ARG A 72 -40.09 -8.09 -21.23
CA ARG A 72 -40.07 -9.38 -21.95
C ARG A 72 -39.56 -10.45 -20.97
N PRO A 73 -40.34 -11.52 -20.69
CA PRO A 73 -39.81 -12.65 -19.97
C PRO A 73 -38.65 -13.19 -20.81
N ARG A 74 -37.49 -13.38 -20.17
CA ARG A 74 -36.39 -14.11 -20.77
C ARG A 74 -36.99 -15.46 -21.19
N LYS A 75 -36.99 -15.79 -22.48
CA LYS A 75 -37.38 -17.14 -22.95
C LYS A 75 -36.56 -18.12 -22.10
N SER A 76 -37.24 -18.83 -21.20
CA SER A 76 -36.68 -19.98 -20.52
C SER A 76 -36.22 -20.91 -21.64
N ARG A 77 -34.92 -21.07 -21.80
CA ARG A 77 -34.40 -22.19 -22.57
C ARG A 77 -34.93 -23.42 -21.85
N GLU A 78 -35.72 -24.23 -22.55
CA GLU A 78 -36.13 -25.53 -22.06
C GLU A 78 -34.88 -26.26 -21.58
N SER A 79 -34.91 -26.61 -20.31
CA SER A 79 -33.84 -27.27 -19.59
C SER A 79 -33.60 -28.63 -20.22
N THR A 80 -32.49 -28.78 -20.95
CA THR A 80 -31.78 -30.06 -20.94
C THR A 80 -31.51 -30.41 -19.48
N ALA A 81 -31.79 -31.65 -19.09
CA ALA A 81 -31.70 -32.17 -17.72
C ALA A 81 -30.26 -32.06 -17.15
N GLY A 82 -29.87 -30.86 -16.77
CA GLY A 82 -28.55 -30.52 -16.26
C GLY A 82 -28.68 -29.50 -15.14
N LEU A 83 -27.83 -29.63 -14.12
CA LEU A 83 -27.73 -28.69 -13.01
C LEU A 83 -27.38 -27.30 -13.56
N SER A 84 -28.21 -26.30 -13.27
CA SER A 84 -27.96 -24.91 -13.68
C SER A 84 -27.27 -24.12 -12.59
N TRP A 85 -26.12 -23.53 -12.90
CA TRP A 85 -25.43 -22.60 -12.00
C TRP A 85 -26.17 -21.26 -11.85
N ASP A 86 -27.13 -20.97 -12.73
CA ASP A 86 -27.91 -19.72 -12.67
C ASP A 86 -28.86 -19.67 -11.48
N SER A 87 -29.22 -20.81 -10.87
CA SER A 87 -30.07 -20.87 -9.67
C SER A 87 -29.30 -20.81 -8.35
N LEU A 88 -27.96 -20.88 -8.38
CA LEU A 88 -27.14 -20.75 -7.18
C LEU A 88 -27.33 -19.33 -6.59
N PRO A 89 -27.60 -19.13 -5.29
CA PRO A 89 -27.68 -17.80 -4.66
C PRO A 89 -26.38 -16.98 -4.75
N ASP A 90 -26.48 -15.64 -4.68
CA ASP A 90 -25.31 -14.74 -4.81
C ASP A 90 -24.32 -14.97 -3.66
N GLU A 91 -24.77 -15.34 -2.46
CA GLU A 91 -23.96 -15.60 -1.27
C GLU A 91 -23.09 -16.85 -1.45
N LEU A 92 -23.65 -17.89 -2.07
CA LEU A 92 -22.90 -19.11 -2.36
C LEU A 92 -21.92 -18.88 -3.52
N LEU A 93 -22.31 -18.12 -4.55
CA LEU A 93 -21.40 -17.71 -5.61
C LEU A 93 -20.25 -16.88 -5.05
N LEU A 94 -20.53 -15.92 -4.18
CA LEU A 94 -19.54 -15.13 -3.45
C LEU A 94 -18.60 -16.03 -2.65
N GLY A 95 -19.15 -17.03 -1.95
CA GLY A 95 -18.40 -18.05 -1.24
C GLY A 95 -17.42 -18.80 -2.14
N ILE A 96 -17.85 -19.21 -3.34
CA ILE A 96 -16.98 -19.85 -4.34
C ILE A 96 -15.88 -18.88 -4.81
N LEU A 97 -16.28 -17.66 -5.23
CA LEU A 97 -15.34 -16.65 -5.72
C LEU A 97 -14.33 -16.20 -4.65
N SER A 98 -14.68 -16.30 -3.37
CA SER A 98 -13.78 -16.00 -2.25
C SER A 98 -12.56 -16.94 -2.15
N ARG A 99 -12.63 -18.12 -2.78
CA ARG A 99 -11.54 -19.11 -2.84
C ARG A 99 -10.59 -18.89 -4.02
N LEU A 100 -10.91 -17.96 -4.92
CA LEU A 100 -10.14 -17.72 -6.14
C LEU A 100 -8.99 -16.73 -5.90
N SER A 101 -7.92 -16.91 -6.68
CA SER A 101 -6.83 -15.93 -6.79
C SER A 101 -7.33 -14.65 -7.46
N LEU A 102 -6.55 -13.56 -7.40
CA LEU A 102 -6.91 -12.32 -8.09
C LEU A 102 -7.08 -12.53 -9.60
N GLN A 103 -6.19 -13.31 -10.22
CA GLN A 103 -6.25 -13.62 -11.65
C GLN A 103 -7.49 -14.44 -12.01
N ASP A 104 -7.79 -15.48 -11.24
CA ASP A 104 -8.95 -16.33 -11.50
C ASP A 104 -10.26 -15.59 -11.23
N LEU A 105 -10.31 -14.74 -10.20
CA LEU A 105 -11.46 -13.89 -9.92
C LEU A 105 -11.74 -12.96 -11.11
N LEU A 106 -10.70 -12.30 -11.63
CA LEU A 106 -10.82 -11.44 -12.81
C LEU A 106 -11.27 -12.22 -14.06
N ARG A 107 -10.79 -13.47 -14.25
CA ARG A 107 -11.25 -14.33 -15.36
C ARG A 107 -12.71 -14.72 -15.22
N THR A 108 -13.15 -15.12 -14.02
CA THR A 108 -14.55 -15.48 -13.74
C THR A 108 -15.51 -14.30 -13.91
N SER A 109 -15.04 -13.06 -13.72
CA SER A 109 -15.83 -11.86 -13.98
C SER A 109 -16.29 -11.71 -15.44
N ARG A 110 -15.68 -12.45 -16.39
CA ARG A 110 -16.01 -12.41 -17.83
C ARG A 110 -17.09 -13.40 -18.24
N VAL A 111 -17.53 -14.29 -17.35
CA VAL A 111 -18.49 -15.36 -17.67
C VAL A 111 -19.86 -14.79 -18.03
N CYS A 112 -20.44 -13.96 -17.16
CA CYS A 112 -21.72 -13.30 -17.42
C CYS A 112 -21.88 -12.05 -16.55
N LYS A 113 -22.91 -11.22 -16.84
CA LYS A 113 -23.17 -9.98 -16.07
C LYS A 113 -23.36 -10.20 -14.57
N ARG A 114 -23.94 -11.33 -14.18
CA ARG A 114 -24.14 -11.68 -12.76
C ARG A 114 -22.81 -11.99 -12.09
N TRP A 115 -22.00 -12.85 -12.70
CA TRP A 115 -20.66 -13.18 -12.21
C TRP A 115 -19.75 -11.95 -12.17
N HIS A 116 -19.83 -11.07 -13.17
CA HIS A 116 -19.15 -9.78 -13.13
C HIS A 116 -19.53 -8.97 -11.88
N ARG A 117 -20.83 -8.79 -11.62
CA ARG A 117 -21.30 -8.07 -10.43
C ARG A 117 -20.76 -8.68 -9.13
N VAL A 118 -20.88 -10.00 -8.97
CA VAL A 118 -20.47 -10.69 -7.72
C VAL A 118 -18.94 -10.73 -7.59
N ALA A 119 -18.18 -10.81 -8.69
CA ALA A 119 -16.72 -10.77 -8.67
C ALA A 119 -16.16 -9.42 -8.19
N PHE A 120 -16.93 -8.33 -8.33
CA PHE A 120 -16.60 -6.99 -7.84
C PHE A 120 -17.32 -6.62 -6.54
N ASP A 121 -17.86 -7.61 -5.82
CA ASP A 121 -18.43 -7.39 -4.49
C ASP A 121 -17.35 -6.94 -3.49
N GLU A 122 -17.67 -5.93 -2.68
CA GLU A 122 -16.75 -5.32 -1.72
C GLU A 122 -16.12 -6.35 -0.76
N PHE A 123 -16.86 -7.41 -0.41
CA PHE A 123 -16.35 -8.48 0.46
C PHE A 123 -15.11 -9.16 -0.11
N LEU A 124 -15.04 -9.33 -1.43
CA LEU A 124 -13.90 -9.94 -2.10
C LEU A 124 -12.69 -8.99 -2.07
N TRP A 125 -12.90 -7.69 -2.27
CA TRP A 125 -11.82 -6.73 -2.47
C TRP A 125 -11.25 -6.13 -1.19
N ARG A 126 -11.72 -6.55 -0.01
CA ARG A 126 -11.27 -6.04 1.31
C ARG A 126 -9.74 -5.95 1.48
N SER A 127 -8.98 -6.88 0.91
CA SER A 127 -7.51 -6.88 1.01
C SER A 127 -6.85 -7.38 -0.26
N VAL A 128 -5.97 -6.55 -0.82
CA VAL A 128 -5.29 -6.78 -2.09
C VAL A 128 -3.79 -6.61 -1.92
N ASP A 129 -3.03 -7.59 -2.39
CA ASP A 129 -1.58 -7.61 -2.47
C ASP A 129 -1.15 -7.61 -3.94
N LEU A 130 -0.51 -6.51 -4.34
CA LEU A 130 -0.01 -6.25 -5.69
C LEU A 130 1.52 -6.38 -5.77
N VAL A 131 2.18 -6.96 -4.75
CA VAL A 131 3.62 -7.19 -4.79
C VAL A 131 4.05 -7.98 -6.02
N GLY A 132 5.16 -7.53 -6.62
CA GLY A 132 5.73 -8.10 -7.83
C GLY A 132 5.14 -7.54 -9.12
N LYS A 133 4.19 -6.61 -9.07
CA LYS A 133 3.80 -5.82 -10.24
C LYS A 133 4.89 -4.78 -10.55
N ALA A 134 5.33 -4.74 -11.80
CA ALA A 134 6.33 -3.76 -12.24
C ALA A 134 5.71 -2.37 -12.44
N GLN A 135 4.51 -2.33 -13.03
CA GLN A 135 3.82 -1.08 -13.35
C GLN A 135 2.31 -1.21 -13.14
N LEU A 136 1.69 -0.15 -12.65
CA LEU A 136 0.25 0.02 -12.53
C LEU A 136 -0.14 1.43 -12.99
N ASP A 137 -1.09 1.52 -13.92
CA ASP A 137 -1.60 2.81 -14.41
C ASP A 137 -3.06 2.95 -13.97
N ALA A 138 -3.99 2.89 -14.92
CA ALA A 138 -5.41 3.05 -14.68
C ALA A 138 -5.99 1.99 -13.72
N GLU A 139 -5.36 0.83 -13.63
CA GLU A 139 -5.84 -0.33 -12.85
C GLU A 139 -5.83 -0.05 -11.35
N LEU A 140 -4.86 0.73 -10.85
CA LEU A 140 -4.77 1.05 -9.43
C LEU A 140 -6.03 1.79 -8.94
N GLY A 141 -6.49 2.77 -9.73
CA GLY A 141 -7.71 3.52 -9.42
C GLY A 141 -8.94 2.61 -9.35
N GLN A 142 -9.01 1.61 -10.22
CA GLN A 142 -10.12 0.65 -10.24
C GLN A 142 -10.08 -0.32 -9.04
N VAL A 143 -8.88 -0.77 -8.65
CA VAL A 143 -8.68 -1.56 -7.43
C VAL A 143 -9.13 -0.76 -6.20
N LEU A 144 -8.66 0.48 -6.07
CA LEU A 144 -9.05 1.37 -4.98
C LEU A 144 -10.57 1.65 -4.95
N SER A 145 -11.17 1.87 -6.12
CA SER A 145 -12.63 2.05 -6.27
C SER A 145 -13.45 0.79 -5.99
N ALA A 146 -12.84 -0.40 -5.91
CA ALA A 146 -13.54 -1.64 -5.56
C ALA A 146 -13.83 -1.80 -4.06
N GLY A 147 -13.52 -0.79 -3.24
CA GLY A 147 -13.79 -0.81 -1.79
C GLY A 147 -12.68 -1.49 -0.98
N VAL A 148 -11.44 -1.43 -1.46
CA VAL A 148 -10.28 -1.99 -0.76
C VAL A 148 -10.08 -1.31 0.59
N LEU A 149 -9.89 -2.11 1.63
CA LEU A 149 -9.49 -1.64 2.96
C LEU A 149 -7.96 -1.74 3.12
N ARG A 150 -7.38 -2.87 2.69
CA ARG A 150 -5.93 -3.14 2.76
C ARG A 150 -5.31 -3.22 1.38
N LEU A 151 -4.39 -2.31 1.08
CA LEU A 151 -3.61 -2.33 -0.15
C LEU A 151 -2.12 -2.49 0.18
N ARG A 152 -1.52 -3.59 -0.27
CA ARG A 152 -0.08 -3.80 -0.24
C ARG A 152 0.46 -3.68 -1.66
N CYS A 153 1.22 -2.62 -1.93
CA CYS A 153 1.72 -2.29 -3.26
C CYS A 153 3.11 -1.61 -3.21
N PRO A 154 4.13 -2.20 -2.58
CA PRO A 154 5.48 -1.65 -2.57
C PRO A 154 6.24 -1.92 -3.88
N HIS A 155 7.23 -1.08 -4.19
CA HIS A 155 8.17 -1.21 -5.31
C HIS A 155 7.51 -1.29 -6.70
N VAL A 156 6.43 -0.54 -6.91
CA VAL A 156 5.70 -0.48 -8.18
C VAL A 156 5.89 0.88 -8.85
N CYS A 157 6.03 0.90 -10.18
CA CYS A 157 5.90 2.14 -10.96
C CYS A 157 4.41 2.49 -11.12
N ILE A 158 3.97 3.59 -10.51
CA ILE A 158 2.57 4.03 -10.55
C ILE A 158 2.44 5.19 -11.54
N GLY A 159 1.74 4.96 -12.63
CA GLY A 159 1.33 5.99 -13.59
C GLY A 159 0.04 6.69 -13.15
N GLN A 160 -0.85 7.01 -14.09
CA GLN A 160 -2.08 7.74 -13.76
C GLN A 160 -3.24 6.79 -13.42
N PRO A 161 -3.69 6.73 -12.15
CA PRO A 161 -4.86 5.93 -11.77
C PRO A 161 -6.14 6.49 -12.41
N SER A 162 -7.05 5.60 -12.79
CA SER A 162 -8.37 5.96 -13.32
C SER A 162 -9.43 5.75 -12.25
N PHE A 163 -9.90 6.84 -11.65
CA PHE A 163 -11.02 6.83 -10.72
C PHE A 163 -12.32 7.06 -11.48
N LYS A 164 -13.29 6.14 -11.32
CA LYS A 164 -14.61 6.25 -11.97
C LYS A 164 -15.49 7.34 -11.35
N ASN A 165 -15.20 7.71 -10.11
CA ASN A 165 -15.97 8.62 -9.29
C ASN A 165 -15.05 9.41 -8.35
N THR A 166 -15.60 10.48 -7.77
CA THR A 166 -14.93 11.35 -6.78
C THR A 166 -15.18 10.91 -5.34
N GLU A 167 -15.76 9.72 -5.16
CA GLU A 167 -16.08 9.19 -3.83
C GLU A 167 -14.80 8.94 -3.01
N PRO A 168 -14.87 9.12 -1.69
CA PRO A 168 -13.74 8.84 -0.81
C PRO A 168 -13.37 7.36 -0.85
N LEU A 169 -12.07 7.09 -0.81
CA LEU A 169 -11.53 5.75 -0.73
C LEU A 169 -11.74 5.20 0.68
N ARG A 170 -12.02 3.89 0.76
CA ARG A 170 -12.25 3.19 2.04
C ARG A 170 -10.98 2.61 2.66
N VAL A 171 -9.85 2.77 2.01
CA VAL A 171 -8.56 2.22 2.41
C VAL A 171 -8.17 2.73 3.79
N ASN A 172 -7.82 1.79 4.68
CA ASN A 172 -7.36 2.07 6.04
C ASN A 172 -5.91 1.62 6.26
N HIS A 173 -5.41 0.68 5.45
CA HIS A 173 -4.03 0.24 5.52
C HIS A 173 -3.44 0.25 4.11
N MET A 174 -2.41 1.06 3.89
CA MET A 174 -1.80 1.24 2.58
C MET A 174 -0.29 1.24 2.65
N ASP A 175 0.34 0.38 1.85
CA ASP A 175 1.79 0.35 1.66
C ASP A 175 2.13 0.67 0.21
N LEU A 176 2.77 1.81 0.00
CA LEU A 176 3.33 2.28 -1.27
C LEU A 176 4.86 2.46 -1.18
N SER A 177 5.51 1.80 -0.22
CA SER A 177 6.95 1.95 0.02
C SER A 177 7.79 1.64 -1.22
N GLY A 178 8.76 2.49 -1.51
CA GLY A 178 9.70 2.35 -2.62
C GLY A 178 9.07 2.35 -4.01
N CYS A 179 7.82 2.81 -4.16
CA CYS A 179 7.20 3.02 -5.45
C CYS A 179 7.84 4.17 -6.23
N THR A 180 7.74 4.13 -7.55
CA THR A 180 8.06 5.29 -8.40
C THR A 180 6.74 5.91 -8.83
N VAL A 181 6.40 7.07 -8.27
CA VAL A 181 5.11 7.74 -8.49
C VAL A 181 5.32 9.25 -8.57
N GLN A 182 4.60 9.93 -9.46
CA GLN A 182 4.60 11.40 -9.49
C GLN A 182 3.86 11.97 -8.28
N THR A 183 4.38 13.03 -7.69
CA THR A 183 3.78 13.68 -6.51
C THR A 183 2.32 14.07 -6.74
N SER A 184 1.96 14.56 -7.95
CA SER A 184 0.58 14.91 -8.33
C SER A 184 -0.37 13.71 -8.32
N VAL A 185 0.11 12.53 -8.71
CA VAL A 185 -0.66 11.27 -8.65
C VAL A 185 -0.88 10.86 -7.20
N LEU A 186 0.16 10.96 -6.37
CA LEU A 186 0.08 10.64 -4.95
C LEU A 186 -0.89 11.60 -4.22
N GLU A 187 -0.86 12.89 -4.58
CA GLU A 187 -1.84 13.88 -4.12
C GLU A 187 -3.28 13.49 -4.49
N ASP A 188 -3.56 13.07 -5.74
CA ASP A 188 -4.92 12.66 -6.15
C ASP A 188 -5.39 11.44 -5.34
N ILE A 189 -4.53 10.44 -5.15
CA ILE A 189 -4.85 9.25 -4.34
C ILE A 189 -5.14 9.65 -2.88
N LEU A 190 -4.22 10.37 -2.23
CA LEU A 190 -4.31 10.68 -0.80
C LEU A 190 -5.39 11.72 -0.48
N SER A 191 -5.73 12.61 -1.43
CA SER A 191 -6.83 13.57 -1.26
C SER A 191 -8.19 12.90 -1.02
N ARG A 192 -8.33 11.63 -1.44
CA ARG A 192 -9.55 10.82 -1.31
C ARG A 192 -9.54 9.93 -0.07
N CYS A 193 -8.45 9.91 0.69
CA CYS A 193 -8.28 9.06 1.88
C CYS A 193 -8.62 9.83 3.15
N ARG A 194 -9.59 9.32 3.94
CA ARG A 194 -10.08 9.93 5.19
C ARG A 194 -10.12 8.98 6.38
N ARG A 195 -9.62 7.76 6.21
CA ARG A 195 -9.73 6.65 7.17
C ARG A 195 -8.43 5.86 7.32
N LEU A 196 -7.30 6.46 6.92
CA LEU A 196 -6.00 5.80 7.03
C LEU A 196 -5.65 5.60 8.50
N GLN A 197 -5.26 4.38 8.82
CA GLN A 197 -4.79 3.96 10.14
C GLN A 197 -3.33 3.51 10.08
N ASN A 198 -2.93 2.81 9.02
CA ASN A 198 -1.53 2.44 8.81
C ASN A 198 -1.10 2.83 7.39
N LEU A 199 -0.04 3.63 7.28
CA LEU A 199 0.45 4.13 6.00
C LEU A 199 1.96 4.02 5.91
N SER A 200 2.47 3.57 4.77
CA SER A 200 3.87 3.72 4.41
C SER A 200 4.04 4.38 3.06
N LEU A 201 4.79 5.47 3.06
CA LEU A 201 5.25 6.25 1.91
C LEU A 201 6.78 6.31 1.88
N GLU A 202 7.43 5.25 2.38
CA GLU A 202 8.89 5.19 2.49
C GLU A 202 9.55 5.37 1.12
N GLY A 203 10.56 6.24 1.06
CA GLY A 203 11.35 6.53 -0.14
C GLY A 203 10.62 7.31 -1.23
N LEU A 204 9.49 7.97 -0.91
CA LEU A 204 8.72 8.76 -1.88
C LEU A 204 8.98 10.26 -1.76
N GLU A 205 8.94 10.96 -2.89
CA GLU A 205 8.88 12.43 -2.94
C GLU A 205 7.44 12.89 -2.64
N LEU A 206 7.26 13.72 -1.62
CA LEU A 206 5.96 14.20 -1.15
C LEU A 206 5.76 15.69 -1.46
N SER A 207 4.82 16.32 -0.78
CA SER A 207 4.53 17.75 -0.84
C SER A 207 3.79 18.18 0.44
N ASP A 208 3.78 19.48 0.75
CA ASP A 208 2.99 20.01 1.87
C ASP A 208 1.50 19.65 1.77
N LYS A 209 0.97 19.60 0.54
CA LYS A 209 -0.41 19.21 0.28
C LYS A 209 -0.68 17.76 0.66
N ILE A 210 0.30 16.87 0.45
CA ILE A 210 0.20 15.48 0.91
C ILE A 210 0.07 15.45 2.44
N LEU A 211 0.90 16.20 3.17
CA LEU A 211 0.80 16.24 4.64
C LEU A 211 -0.52 16.84 5.12
N GLN A 212 -1.06 17.86 4.43
CA GLN A 212 -2.40 18.38 4.70
C GLN A 212 -3.50 17.33 4.49
N TYR A 213 -3.35 16.42 3.51
CA TYR A 213 -4.28 15.29 3.36
C TYR A 213 -4.08 14.25 4.46
N LEU A 214 -2.85 13.97 4.88
CA LEU A 214 -2.56 13.07 6.00
C LEU A 214 -3.11 13.60 7.31
N ALA A 215 -3.02 14.90 7.57
CA ALA A 215 -3.57 15.58 8.75
C ALA A 215 -5.08 15.33 8.94
N GLN A 216 -5.80 15.09 7.83
CA GLN A 216 -7.24 14.79 7.85
C GLN A 216 -7.56 13.33 8.24
N ASN A 217 -6.55 12.49 8.48
CA ASN A 217 -6.70 11.11 8.95
C ASN A 217 -6.38 11.03 10.45
N THR A 218 -7.28 11.55 11.28
CA THR A 218 -7.07 11.64 12.75
C THR A 218 -6.98 10.27 13.45
N GLU A 219 -7.41 9.20 12.78
CA GLU A 219 -7.29 7.80 13.23
C GLU A 219 -5.94 7.15 12.85
N LEU A 220 -4.97 7.89 12.32
CA LEU A 220 -3.67 7.35 11.93
C LEU A 220 -2.92 6.81 13.16
N ILE A 221 -2.58 5.51 13.12
CA ILE A 221 -1.90 4.75 14.18
C ILE A 221 -0.43 4.55 13.83
N ARG A 222 -0.12 4.20 12.59
CA ARG A 222 1.25 3.94 12.11
C ARG A 222 1.55 4.74 10.86
N LEU A 223 2.67 5.46 10.89
CA LEU A 223 3.13 6.24 9.75
C LEU A 223 4.62 5.99 9.51
N ASN A 224 4.94 5.49 8.32
CA ASN A 224 6.31 5.31 7.86
C ASN A 224 6.60 6.24 6.67
N LEU A 225 7.39 7.27 6.94
CA LEU A 225 7.91 8.28 6.01
C LEU A 225 9.43 8.13 5.81
N CYS A 226 10.03 7.01 6.22
CA CYS A 226 11.47 6.78 6.10
C CYS A 226 11.99 7.16 4.70
N GLY A 227 13.04 7.97 4.62
CA GLY A 227 13.65 8.37 3.34
C GLY A 227 12.77 9.22 2.42
N SER A 228 11.66 9.77 2.92
CA SER A 228 10.83 10.71 2.13
C SER A 228 11.39 12.14 2.18
N ALA A 229 10.97 12.96 1.23
CA ALA A 229 11.38 14.36 1.11
C ALA A 229 10.27 15.21 0.47
N GLY A 230 10.52 16.52 0.27
CA GLY A 230 9.65 17.40 -0.51
C GLY A 230 8.59 18.18 0.28
N PHE A 231 8.67 18.24 1.61
CA PHE A 231 7.73 18.98 2.46
C PHE A 231 8.45 19.84 3.51
N SER A 232 7.74 20.83 4.04
CA SER A 232 8.22 21.82 5.00
C SER A 232 8.07 21.39 6.46
N PRO A 233 8.82 22.01 7.39
CA PRO A 233 8.66 21.78 8.83
C PRO A 233 7.25 22.11 9.33
N ASP A 234 6.63 23.16 8.79
CA ASP A 234 5.32 23.65 9.22
C ASP A 234 4.21 22.66 8.87
N SER A 235 4.23 22.11 7.65
CA SER A 235 3.24 21.10 7.24
C SER A 235 3.41 19.78 8.01
N LEU A 236 4.64 19.42 8.35
CA LEU A 236 4.95 18.29 9.23
C LEU A 236 4.39 18.53 10.64
N ALA A 237 4.60 19.72 11.21
CA ALA A 237 4.08 20.09 12.53
C ALA A 237 2.54 20.02 12.56
N GLU A 238 1.86 20.62 11.58
CA GLU A 238 0.39 20.61 11.47
C GLU A 238 -0.17 19.18 11.39
N MET A 239 0.48 18.32 10.60
CA MET A 239 0.09 16.91 10.48
C MET A 239 0.26 16.15 11.80
N LEU A 240 1.39 16.33 12.50
CA LEU A 240 1.65 15.68 13.79
C LEU A 240 0.67 16.13 14.88
N GLN A 241 0.30 17.41 14.91
CA GLN A 241 -0.72 17.94 15.82
C GLN A 241 -2.10 17.34 15.56
N SER A 242 -2.43 17.08 14.28
CA SER A 242 -3.73 16.53 13.89
C SER A 242 -3.84 15.02 14.14
N CYS A 243 -2.76 14.26 13.94
CA CYS A 243 -2.71 12.80 14.09
C CYS A 243 -2.55 12.37 15.56
N THR A 244 -3.54 12.70 16.40
CA THR A 244 -3.47 12.50 17.85
C THR A 244 -3.41 11.02 18.28
N GLN A 245 -3.90 10.09 17.46
CA GLN A 245 -3.91 8.65 17.73
C GLN A 245 -2.63 7.92 17.31
N LEU A 246 -1.61 8.65 16.83
CA LEU A 246 -0.37 8.09 16.32
C LEU A 246 0.39 7.34 17.42
N GLN A 247 0.74 6.08 17.15
CA GLN A 247 1.46 5.19 18.07
C GLN A 247 2.84 4.81 17.55
N GLU A 248 3.01 4.65 16.24
CA GLU A 248 4.29 4.30 15.62
C GLU A 248 4.63 5.31 14.52
N LEU A 249 5.78 5.96 14.64
CA LEU A 249 6.27 6.94 13.67
C LEU A 249 7.69 6.58 13.24
N ASN A 250 7.88 6.43 11.94
CA ASN A 250 9.20 6.31 11.34
C ASN A 250 9.41 7.46 10.35
N VAL A 251 10.31 8.38 10.69
CA VAL A 251 10.71 9.52 9.87
C VAL A 251 12.21 9.46 9.55
N SER A 252 12.86 8.32 9.81
CA SER A 252 14.31 8.19 9.66
C SER A 252 14.81 8.47 8.25
N TRP A 253 16.04 8.98 8.14
CA TRP A 253 16.73 9.19 6.86
C TRP A 253 16.02 10.09 5.85
N CYS A 254 15.06 10.92 6.27
CA CYS A 254 14.49 11.98 5.42
C CYS A 254 15.49 13.11 5.17
N ASP A 255 15.35 13.82 4.05
CA ASP A 255 16.14 15.02 3.76
C ASP A 255 15.64 16.25 4.54
N PHE A 256 15.77 16.17 5.87
CA PHE A 256 15.22 17.14 6.81
C PHE A 256 16.27 18.15 7.24
N SER A 257 15.88 19.41 7.45
CA SER A 257 16.67 20.41 8.19
C SER A 257 16.55 20.23 9.71
N SER A 258 17.29 21.00 10.51
CA SER A 258 17.10 21.04 11.97
C SER A 258 15.70 21.50 12.37
N GLU A 259 15.07 22.39 11.59
CA GLU A 259 13.71 22.86 11.83
C GLU A 259 12.68 21.73 11.69
N HIS A 260 12.89 20.78 10.78
CA HIS A 260 12.03 19.59 10.68
C HIS A 260 12.16 18.69 11.91
N VAL A 261 13.38 18.50 12.40
CA VAL A 261 13.63 17.72 13.62
C VAL A 261 12.95 18.39 14.83
N GLN A 262 13.05 19.71 14.94
CA GLN A 262 12.35 20.51 15.94
C GLN A 262 10.83 20.42 15.78
N ALA A 263 10.31 20.45 14.55
CA ALA A 263 8.89 20.26 14.29
C ALA A 263 8.41 18.90 14.81
N ILE A 264 9.21 17.84 14.67
CA ILE A 264 8.90 16.52 15.24
C ILE A 264 8.96 16.57 16.77
N SER A 265 10.08 17.01 17.35
CA SER A 265 10.29 17.00 18.79
C SER A 265 9.24 17.83 19.53
N ASN A 266 8.81 18.95 18.95
CA ASN A 266 7.84 19.87 19.53
C ASN A 266 6.37 19.51 19.27
N ASN A 267 6.05 18.69 18.26
CA ASN A 267 4.66 18.42 17.86
C ASN A 267 4.23 16.95 17.85
N ILE A 268 5.14 15.99 18.01
CA ILE A 268 4.81 14.55 18.12
C ILE A 268 3.73 14.27 19.18
N SER A 269 2.83 13.31 18.92
CA SER A 269 1.77 12.93 19.85
C SER A 269 2.34 12.25 21.11
N PRO A 270 1.79 12.53 22.31
CA PRO A 270 2.17 11.82 23.55
C PRO A 270 1.78 10.33 23.55
N ASN A 271 0.90 9.90 22.61
CA ASN A 271 0.49 8.52 22.44
C ASN A 271 1.54 7.66 21.69
N VAL A 272 2.60 8.27 21.16
CA VAL A 272 3.64 7.53 20.44
C VAL A 272 4.38 6.60 21.40
N THR A 273 4.41 5.32 21.02
CA THR A 273 5.07 4.25 21.76
C THR A 273 6.30 3.70 21.02
N GLN A 274 6.40 3.95 19.72
CA GLN A 274 7.56 3.56 18.90
C GLN A 274 7.95 4.69 17.96
N LEU A 275 9.19 5.16 18.09
CA LEU A 275 9.71 6.26 17.28
C LEU A 275 11.06 5.87 16.65
N ASN A 276 11.17 6.09 15.35
CA ASN A 276 12.44 6.11 14.65
C ASN A 276 12.69 7.49 14.04
N ILE A 277 13.71 8.18 14.55
CA ILE A 277 14.13 9.53 14.18
C ILE A 277 15.65 9.54 13.87
N SER A 278 16.16 8.41 13.37
CA SER A 278 17.58 8.22 13.04
C SER A 278 18.01 8.89 11.72
N GLY A 279 19.31 9.11 11.56
CA GLY A 279 19.92 9.51 10.27
C GLY A 279 20.21 11.01 10.10
N TYR A 280 19.95 11.84 11.12
CA TYR A 280 20.05 13.31 10.99
C TYR A 280 21.40 13.91 11.41
N ARG A 281 22.34 13.11 11.91
CA ARG A 281 23.72 13.52 12.24
C ARG A 281 23.79 14.74 13.15
N GLN A 282 24.16 15.90 12.60
CA GLN A 282 24.30 17.15 13.35
C GLN A 282 23.01 17.97 13.45
N LYS A 283 21.94 17.56 12.74
CA LYS A 283 20.66 18.28 12.73
C LYS A 283 19.78 17.92 13.93
N MET A 284 20.02 16.77 14.56
CA MET A 284 19.37 16.34 15.81
C MET A 284 20.21 16.81 17.00
N THR A 285 19.64 17.65 17.86
CA THR A 285 20.32 18.16 19.06
C THR A 285 19.94 17.37 20.33
N MET A 286 20.65 17.65 21.41
CA MET A 286 20.31 17.13 22.74
C MET A 286 18.97 17.65 23.27
N ASP A 287 18.63 18.91 22.98
CA ASP A 287 17.35 19.49 23.38
C ASP A 287 16.19 18.82 22.62
N ASP A 288 16.37 18.48 21.34
CA ASP A 288 15.38 17.71 20.60
C ASP A 288 15.14 16.33 21.23
N ALA A 289 16.21 15.62 21.59
CA ALA A 289 16.12 14.31 22.23
C ALA A 289 15.42 14.39 23.59
N LYS A 290 15.73 15.44 24.37
CA LYS A 290 15.10 15.70 25.66
C LYS A 290 13.61 16.02 25.50
N ASN A 291 13.24 16.88 24.54
CA ASN A 291 11.85 17.22 24.24
C ASN A 291 11.02 15.99 23.87
N LEU A 292 11.58 15.06 23.08
CA LEU A 292 10.92 13.79 22.75
C LEU A 292 10.60 12.96 24.00
N VAL A 293 11.54 12.89 24.93
CA VAL A 293 11.40 12.12 26.18
C VAL A 293 10.34 12.73 27.09
N GLU A 294 10.33 14.06 27.21
CA GLU A 294 9.35 14.79 28.02
C GLU A 294 7.93 14.68 27.44
N ARG A 295 7.78 14.70 26.11
CA ARG A 295 6.48 14.68 25.45
C ARG A 295 5.90 13.28 25.25
N CYS A 296 6.73 12.25 25.14
CA CYS A 296 6.28 10.87 24.88
C CYS A 296 6.67 9.91 26.02
N PRO A 297 6.01 9.99 27.19
CA PRO A 297 6.38 9.21 28.38
C PRO A 297 6.17 7.69 28.23
N ASN A 298 5.37 7.27 27.24
CA ASN A 298 5.03 5.87 26.98
C ASN A 298 5.89 5.24 25.87
N LEU A 299 6.93 5.92 25.40
CA LEU A 299 7.85 5.37 24.42
C LEU A 299 8.50 4.08 24.93
N SER A 300 8.34 3.03 24.14
CA SER A 300 8.87 1.68 24.37
C SER A 300 10.00 1.33 23.42
N VAL A 301 9.99 1.92 22.22
CA VAL A 301 11.01 1.75 21.18
C VAL A 301 11.46 3.14 20.75
N LEU A 302 12.74 3.44 20.89
CA LEU A 302 13.32 4.70 20.45
C LEU A 302 14.60 4.44 19.66
N ASP A 303 14.64 4.91 18.42
CA ASP A 303 15.83 4.84 17.57
C ASP A 303 16.35 6.24 17.26
N LEU A 304 17.50 6.55 17.85
CA LEU A 304 18.26 7.79 17.71
C LEU A 304 19.57 7.57 16.94
N SER A 305 19.71 6.45 16.25
CA SER A 305 20.94 6.09 15.53
C SER A 305 21.39 7.19 14.56
N ASP A 306 22.69 7.27 14.32
CA ASP A 306 23.31 8.28 13.46
C ASP A 306 23.05 9.72 13.91
N SER A 307 22.77 9.95 15.20
CA SER A 307 22.71 11.29 15.81
C SER A 307 24.06 11.61 16.46
N VAL A 308 24.84 12.49 15.84
CA VAL A 308 26.23 12.80 16.25
C VAL A 308 26.27 13.62 17.53
N LEU A 309 25.30 14.52 17.73
CA LEU A 309 25.25 15.40 18.90
C LEU A 309 24.63 14.72 20.14
N VAL A 310 24.13 13.49 20.02
CA VAL A 310 23.64 12.72 21.17
C VAL A 310 24.84 12.11 21.90
N THR A 311 25.08 12.58 23.12
CA THR A 311 26.21 12.19 23.98
C THR A 311 25.74 11.33 25.15
N THR A 312 26.66 10.93 26.03
CA THR A 312 26.37 10.19 27.26
C THR A 312 25.46 10.95 28.23
N ASP A 313 25.40 12.28 28.14
CA ASP A 313 24.51 13.09 28.98
C ASP A 313 23.03 12.77 28.69
N SER A 314 22.74 12.19 27.52
CA SER A 314 21.40 11.73 27.17
C SER A 314 20.91 10.59 28.06
N PHE A 315 21.82 9.82 28.65
CA PHE A 315 21.45 8.69 29.50
C PHE A 315 20.66 9.13 30.71
N VAL A 316 20.91 10.34 31.23
CA VAL A 316 20.23 10.89 32.41
C VAL A 316 18.72 11.00 32.19
N PHE A 317 18.30 11.55 31.06
CA PHE A 317 16.87 11.69 30.76
C PHE A 317 16.28 10.43 30.13
N LEU A 318 17.05 9.68 29.32
CA LEU A 318 16.57 8.41 28.74
C LEU A 318 16.28 7.38 29.84
N GLN A 319 17.04 7.37 30.93
CA GLN A 319 16.80 6.48 32.08
C GLN A 319 15.47 6.76 32.78
N GLN A 320 14.91 7.97 32.67
CA GLN A 320 13.63 8.34 33.29
C GLN A 320 12.44 7.65 32.60
N MET A 321 12.64 7.11 31.40
CA MET A 321 11.60 6.44 30.63
C MET A 321 11.31 5.02 31.15
N SER A 322 10.34 4.92 32.05
CA SER A 322 9.92 3.63 32.64
C SER A 322 9.37 2.61 31.63
N SER A 323 8.90 3.08 30.48
CA SER A 323 8.33 2.24 29.41
C SER A 323 9.35 1.81 28.35
N LEU A 324 10.57 2.36 28.35
CA LEU A 324 11.57 2.07 27.32
C LEU A 324 12.05 0.61 27.40
N ARG A 325 11.96 -0.12 26.28
CA ARG A 325 12.34 -1.54 26.14
C ARG A 325 13.38 -1.74 25.05
N HIS A 326 13.35 -0.94 24.00
CA HIS A 326 14.30 -0.97 22.90
C HIS A 326 14.89 0.42 22.67
N LEU A 327 16.21 0.51 22.70
CA LEU A 327 16.93 1.74 22.41
C LEU A 327 18.00 1.46 21.35
N ALA A 328 18.03 2.29 20.31
CA ALA A 328 19.09 2.25 19.31
C ALA A 328 19.85 3.59 19.29
N LEU A 329 21.16 3.47 19.47
CA LEU A 329 22.16 4.56 19.49
C LEU A 329 23.32 4.21 18.54
N SER A 330 23.04 3.43 17.50
CA SER A 330 24.06 2.97 16.57
C SER A 330 24.70 4.16 15.87
N ARG A 331 26.04 4.16 15.74
CA ARG A 331 26.81 5.24 15.09
C ARG A 331 26.64 6.64 15.74
N CYS A 332 26.20 6.73 16.99
CA CYS A 332 26.33 7.93 17.83
C CYS A 332 27.78 8.09 18.33
N TYR A 333 28.69 8.51 17.44
CA TYR A 333 30.15 8.44 17.67
C TYR A 333 30.70 9.25 18.86
N GLN A 334 29.91 10.17 19.43
CA GLN A 334 30.30 10.91 20.65
C GLN A 334 30.08 10.11 21.93
N ILE A 335 29.45 8.93 21.86
CA ILE A 335 29.29 8.02 22.99
C ILE A 335 30.50 7.10 23.08
N HIS A 336 31.32 7.29 24.13
CA HIS A 336 32.47 6.44 24.37
C HIS A 336 32.04 5.03 24.83
N PRO A 337 32.62 3.93 24.30
CA PRO A 337 32.26 2.55 24.66
C PRO A 337 32.25 2.23 26.16
N ALA A 338 33.14 2.86 26.93
CA ALA A 338 33.21 2.65 28.38
C ALA A 338 31.93 3.12 29.11
N ALA A 339 31.26 4.15 28.59
CA ALA A 339 30.03 4.68 29.18
C ALA A 339 28.82 3.75 28.98
N LEU A 340 28.90 2.79 28.04
CA LEU A 340 27.80 1.85 27.82
C LEU A 340 27.52 0.95 29.03
N ILE A 341 28.44 0.87 29.99
CA ILE A 341 28.22 0.16 31.26
C ILE A 341 27.12 0.84 32.09
N ASP A 342 26.89 2.15 31.92
CA ASP A 342 25.82 2.87 32.63
C ASP A 342 24.42 2.35 32.28
N PHE A 343 24.26 1.61 31.18
CA PHE A 343 23.01 0.91 30.87
C PHE A 343 22.61 -0.17 31.89
N GLU A 344 23.48 -0.51 32.85
CA GLU A 344 23.11 -1.31 34.03
C GLU A 344 21.95 -0.66 34.82
N LYS A 345 21.89 0.67 34.83
CA LYS A 345 20.84 1.45 35.50
C LYS A 345 19.48 1.40 34.78
N PHE A 346 19.45 0.93 33.52
CA PHE A 346 18.26 0.82 32.69
C PHE A 346 17.58 -0.54 32.92
N THR A 347 16.91 -0.69 34.05
CA THR A 347 16.35 -1.97 34.50
C THR A 347 15.23 -2.53 33.62
N GLN A 348 14.58 -1.66 32.84
CA GLN A 348 13.47 -2.04 31.97
C GLN A 348 13.91 -2.32 30.52
N LEU A 349 15.12 -1.88 30.14
CA LEU A 349 15.62 -2.01 28.79
C LEU A 349 15.91 -3.49 28.49
N LYS A 350 15.44 -3.97 27.34
CA LYS A 350 15.58 -5.36 26.89
C LYS A 350 16.58 -5.49 25.75
N THR A 351 16.64 -4.49 24.89
CA THR A 351 17.49 -4.51 23.68
C THR A 351 18.18 -3.16 23.51
N LEU A 352 19.48 -3.19 23.24
CA LEU A 352 20.33 -2.03 22.99
C LEU A 352 21.11 -2.22 21.69
N GLU A 353 20.85 -1.37 20.71
CA GLU A 353 21.53 -1.42 19.41
C GLU A 353 22.57 -0.29 19.32
N VAL A 354 23.86 -0.65 19.39
CA VAL A 354 25.02 0.26 19.40
C VAL A 354 26.03 -0.14 18.32
N PHE A 355 25.53 -0.53 17.15
CA PHE A 355 26.37 -0.89 16.01
C PHE A 355 27.30 0.27 15.63
N GLY A 356 28.55 -0.06 15.29
CA GLY A 356 29.57 0.92 14.92
C GLY A 356 30.20 1.70 16.07
N LEU A 357 29.71 1.55 17.32
CA LEU A 357 30.36 2.15 18.50
C LEU A 357 31.40 1.23 19.14
N ILE A 358 31.18 -0.08 19.08
CA ILE A 358 32.01 -1.09 19.73
C ILE A 358 32.57 -2.09 18.73
N GLN A 359 33.78 -2.58 18.99
CA GLN A 359 34.35 -3.70 18.25
C GLN A 359 33.73 -5.02 18.70
N ASP A 360 33.68 -6.01 17.82
CA ASP A 360 33.09 -7.33 18.09
C ASP A 360 33.76 -8.05 19.28
N SER A 361 35.03 -7.76 19.55
CA SER A 361 35.77 -8.29 20.70
C SER A 361 35.24 -7.78 22.05
N TYR A 362 34.60 -6.61 22.09
CA TYR A 362 34.06 -6.01 23.31
C TYR A 362 32.63 -6.48 23.62
N LEU A 363 31.90 -6.97 22.61
CA LEU A 363 30.51 -7.42 22.77
C LEU A 363 30.32 -8.49 23.86
N PRO A 364 31.14 -9.55 23.98
CA PRO A 364 31.00 -10.53 25.04
C PRO A 364 31.21 -9.94 26.45
N ILE A 365 32.14 -8.99 26.57
CA ILE A 365 32.45 -8.32 27.84
C ILE A 365 31.26 -7.47 28.28
N LEU A 366 30.72 -6.67 27.36
CA LEU A 366 29.57 -5.81 27.62
C LEU A 366 28.31 -6.63 27.92
N SER A 367 28.06 -7.70 27.15
CA SER A 367 26.94 -8.62 27.37
C SER A 367 27.01 -9.33 28.72
N LYS A 368 28.22 -9.67 29.20
CA LYS A 368 28.42 -10.23 30.54
C LYS A 368 28.10 -9.23 31.65
N LYS A 369 28.39 -7.94 31.43
CA LYS A 369 28.07 -6.86 32.39
C LYS A 369 26.59 -6.48 32.37
N LEU A 370 25.92 -6.64 31.23
CA LEU A 370 24.51 -6.29 31.03
C LEU A 370 23.68 -7.52 30.63
N PRO A 371 23.57 -8.55 31.50
CA PRO A 371 22.96 -9.83 31.13
C PRO A 371 21.45 -9.75 30.84
N HIS A 372 20.77 -8.71 31.30
CA HIS A 372 19.35 -8.47 31.03
C HIS A 372 19.08 -7.78 29.69
N ILE A 373 20.13 -7.29 29.01
CA ILE A 373 20.03 -6.54 27.76
C ILE A 373 20.63 -7.37 26.62
N GLN A 374 19.84 -7.55 25.56
CA GLN A 374 20.32 -8.08 24.28
C GLN A 374 21.00 -6.95 23.50
N ILE A 375 22.26 -7.14 23.11
CA ILE A 375 23.06 -6.10 22.45
C ILE A 375 23.31 -6.47 20.99
N ASN A 376 23.11 -5.51 20.08
CA ASN A 376 23.40 -5.66 18.65
C ASN A 376 22.71 -6.87 18.00
N THR A 377 21.43 -7.07 18.31
CA THR A 377 20.65 -8.24 17.83
C THR A 377 19.72 -7.90 16.67
N GLN A 378 19.38 -6.62 16.49
CA GLN A 378 18.39 -6.17 15.51
C GLN A 378 18.99 -5.06 14.63
N PRO A 379 19.63 -5.40 13.50
CA PRO A 379 20.26 -4.41 12.63
C PRO A 379 19.25 -3.55 11.85
N PHE A 380 17.97 -3.95 11.82
CA PHE A 380 16.91 -3.24 11.11
C PHE A 380 15.78 -2.88 12.06
N SER A 381 15.38 -1.61 12.06
CA SER A 381 14.23 -1.13 12.80
C SER A 381 12.92 -1.66 12.20
N SER A 382 12.00 -2.12 13.04
CA SER A 382 10.64 -2.53 12.65
C SER A 382 9.60 -1.42 12.77
N VAL A 383 9.96 -0.25 13.30
CA VAL A 383 9.02 0.83 13.63
C VAL A 383 8.22 1.25 12.40
N ALA A 384 6.90 1.16 12.50
CA ALA A 384 5.93 1.49 11.46
C ALA A 384 6.09 0.74 10.11
N ARG A 385 7.00 -0.24 10.00
CA ARG A 385 7.26 -0.94 8.74
C ARG A 385 6.10 -1.88 8.36
N PRO A 386 5.59 -1.84 7.10
CA PRO A 386 4.45 -2.66 6.68
C PRO A 386 4.69 -4.16 6.74
N THR A 387 5.89 -4.61 6.39
CA THR A 387 6.29 -6.03 6.46
C THR A 387 7.54 -6.12 7.32
N SER A 388 7.53 -6.95 8.37
CA SER A 388 8.72 -7.18 9.19
C SER A 388 9.76 -7.98 8.41
N ALA A 389 11.05 -7.61 8.55
CA ALA A 389 12.15 -8.32 7.92
C ALA A 389 12.12 -9.82 8.25
N GLY A 390 12.20 -10.67 7.22
CA GLY A 390 12.30 -12.13 7.38
C GLY A 390 11.00 -12.92 7.20
N ARG A 391 9.82 -12.28 7.11
CA ARG A 391 8.57 -12.99 6.79
C ARG A 391 8.18 -12.80 5.32
N LYS A 392 8.14 -13.91 4.57
CA LYS A 392 7.57 -13.99 3.22
C LYS A 392 6.03 -14.11 3.25
N ASP A 393 5.39 -13.64 4.31
CA ASP A 393 3.95 -13.74 4.44
C ASP A 393 3.29 -12.59 3.67
N ARG A 394 2.13 -12.86 3.06
CA ARG A 394 1.29 -11.85 2.38
C ARG A 394 0.61 -10.98 3.43
N THR A 395 1.39 -10.39 4.32
CA THR A 395 0.88 -9.62 5.45
C THR A 395 1.25 -8.15 5.33
N LEU A 396 0.37 -7.34 5.90
CA LEU A 396 0.47 -5.90 5.97
C LEU A 396 0.19 -5.50 7.42
N TRP A 397 1.23 -5.12 8.18
CA TRP A 397 1.21 -4.98 9.64
C TRP A 397 0.57 -6.19 10.34
N GLY A 398 0.99 -7.40 9.96
CA GLY A 398 0.48 -8.66 10.51
C GLY A 398 -0.91 -9.09 10.01
N MET A 399 -1.60 -8.26 9.22
CA MET A 399 -2.90 -8.59 8.64
C MET A 399 -2.73 -9.28 7.28
N HIS A 400 -3.35 -10.44 7.10
CA HIS A 400 -3.26 -11.18 5.83
C HIS A 400 -4.01 -10.48 4.68
N CYS A 401 -3.39 -10.46 3.51
CA CYS A 401 -3.98 -10.03 2.25
C CYS A 401 -4.46 -11.24 1.43
N ARG A 402 -5.78 -11.36 1.30
CA ARG A 402 -6.46 -12.47 0.61
C ARG A 402 -6.19 -12.48 -0.90
N LEU A 403 -6.52 -11.38 -1.59
CA LEU A 403 -6.33 -11.29 -3.03
C LEU A 403 -4.88 -10.95 -3.29
N ALA A 404 -4.16 -11.84 -3.97
CA ALA A 404 -2.78 -11.60 -4.36
C ALA A 404 -2.55 -12.00 -5.81
N VAL A 405 -1.57 -11.35 -6.44
CA VAL A 405 -1.03 -11.79 -7.72
C VAL A 405 -0.24 -13.09 -7.48
N ASN A 406 -0.78 -14.24 -7.90
CA ASN A 406 -0.03 -15.48 -7.86
C ASN A 406 1.00 -15.48 -9.00
N PHE A 407 2.29 -15.38 -8.66
CA PHE A 407 3.34 -15.84 -9.56
C PHE A 407 3.36 -17.37 -9.48
N ARG A 408 2.81 -18.04 -10.50
CA ARG A 408 3.27 -19.39 -10.79
C ARG A 408 4.66 -19.24 -11.39
N MET A 409 5.70 -19.48 -10.59
CA MET A 409 6.99 -19.83 -11.17
C MET A 409 6.77 -21.14 -11.91
N TYR A 410 6.73 -21.08 -13.23
CA TYR A 410 6.89 -22.24 -14.10
C TYR A 410 8.28 -22.21 -14.67
#